data_AF-A0A2N9JK92-F1
#
_entry.id   AF-A0A2N9JK92-F1
#
_cell.length_a   1.000
_cell.length_b   1.000
_cell.length_c   1.000
_cell.angle_alpha   90.00
_cell.angle_beta   90.00
_cell.angle_gamma   90.00
#
_symmetry.space_group_name_H-M   'P 1'
#
loop_
_entity.id
_entity.type
_entity.pdbx_description
1 polymer ?
#
loop_
_entity_poly.entity_id
_entity_poly.type
_entity_poly.pdbx_seq_one_letter_code
_entity_poly.pdbx_strand_id
1 'polypeptide(L)'
;MTDHDPADSPDGRAERALRDTLHTHAEAPIFRPLQVDVSAAPSRSRWTRWVPAAAVVALVALAVPLVLSQAGGGPFRAVPADGSGEQAPVASSQADGPSIGSAAASGWRWESYRVLSYQVPTTWGYGYAPDTAWCVGEGRTAYGAIVDLAGETRAVPSILCPRAIPLDRLPMFVSVRAAGAADRGWDLPSGWSVASTELNGYRLEVVHPDNEQEVADEIVASVRPIAEVDPNGCVAAAAPLQSAQVSSPDRVSLCQYERGVDHPLLASTVLTGERAATVVDALTRAPAGSGPDGSSCAVEGAVTGETEVIARLWQGSTAQDVRVRYAACEGNGITGLGDSRTLTAEACQAIMVPPIVFTSGMEPAAKLCGPNPTPSAVAPSAKPTKK
;
A
#
# COMPACT_ATOMS: atom_id res chain seq x y z
N MET A 1 33.37 35.39 -41.38
CA MET A 1 33.14 34.73 -40.09
C MET A 1 31.77 35.22 -39.63
N THR A 2 30.73 34.50 -40.02
CA THR A 2 29.33 34.91 -39.85
C THR A 2 28.77 34.26 -38.58
N ASP A 3 28.43 35.09 -37.60
CA ASP A 3 27.71 34.72 -36.38
C ASP A 3 26.40 34.01 -36.74
N HIS A 4 26.20 32.82 -36.19
CA HIS A 4 24.91 32.14 -36.22
C HIS A 4 24.12 32.57 -34.99
N ASP A 5 22.98 33.21 -35.23
CA ASP A 5 22.01 33.56 -34.20
C ASP A 5 21.53 32.27 -33.50
N PRO A 6 21.73 32.12 -32.16
CA PRO A 6 21.37 30.90 -31.43
C PRO A 6 19.88 30.54 -31.52
N ALA A 7 19.03 31.50 -31.91
CA ALA A 7 17.62 31.27 -32.18
C ALA A 7 17.38 30.31 -33.36
N ASP A 8 18.29 30.20 -34.33
CA ASP A 8 18.14 29.36 -35.52
C ASP A 8 18.74 27.95 -35.41
N SER A 9 19.20 27.59 -34.21
CA SER A 9 19.55 26.22 -33.88
C SER A 9 18.31 25.29 -33.94
N PRO A 10 18.47 24.01 -34.31
CA PRO A 10 17.38 23.02 -34.30
C PRO A 10 16.66 22.95 -32.95
N ASP A 11 17.40 23.08 -31.85
CA ASP A 11 16.89 23.06 -30.48
C ASP A 11 16.08 24.33 -30.15
N GLY A 12 16.52 25.50 -30.62
CA GLY A 12 15.78 26.76 -30.46
C GLY A 12 14.46 26.82 -31.25
N ARG A 13 14.32 26.01 -32.31
CA ARG A 13 13.04 25.81 -33.01
C ARG A 13 12.12 24.85 -32.26
N ALA A 14 12.67 23.79 -31.67
CA ALA A 14 11.89 22.82 -30.88
C ALA A 14 11.34 23.44 -29.58
N GLU A 15 12.13 24.26 -28.88
CA GLU A 15 11.69 24.97 -27.67
C GLU A 15 10.58 25.98 -27.98
N ARG A 16 10.69 26.72 -29.10
CA ARG A 16 9.65 27.64 -29.55
C ARG A 16 8.37 26.92 -29.94
N ALA A 17 8.47 25.81 -30.69
CA ALA A 17 7.30 25.01 -31.06
C ALA A 17 6.57 24.46 -29.84
N LEU A 18 7.31 24.01 -28.80
CA LEU A 18 6.74 23.55 -27.54
C LEU A 18 6.05 24.70 -26.78
N ARG A 19 6.71 25.86 -26.68
CA ARG A 19 6.16 27.05 -26.00
C ARG A 19 4.89 27.55 -26.68
N ASP A 20 4.87 27.63 -28.01
CA ASP A 20 3.69 28.06 -28.76
C ASP A 20 2.53 27.06 -28.66
N THR A 21 2.84 25.75 -28.67
CA THR A 21 1.84 24.69 -28.49
C THR A 21 1.20 24.77 -27.09
N LEU A 22 2.01 24.97 -26.05
CA LEU A 22 1.53 25.15 -24.68
C LEU A 22 0.68 26.42 -24.51
N HIS A 23 1.08 27.53 -25.12
CA HIS A 23 0.31 28.78 -25.08
C HIS A 23 -1.05 28.63 -25.78
N THR A 24 -1.06 27.96 -26.94
CA THR A 24 -2.29 27.69 -27.71
C THR A 24 -3.25 26.80 -26.92
N HIS A 25 -2.75 25.83 -26.15
CA HIS A 25 -3.59 24.98 -25.30
C HIS A 25 -4.05 25.66 -24.00
N ALA A 26 -3.29 26.62 -23.47
CA ALA A 26 -3.69 27.41 -22.31
C ALA A 26 -4.82 28.41 -22.62
N GLU A 27 -4.91 28.88 -23.87
CA GLU A 27 -5.97 29.77 -24.34
C GLU A 27 -7.23 29.02 -24.85
N ALA A 28 -7.19 27.69 -24.94
CA ALA A 28 -8.36 26.89 -25.28
C ALA A 28 -9.38 26.91 -24.11
N PRO A 29 -10.71 27.03 -24.35
CA PRO A 29 -11.72 27.28 -23.32
C PRO A 29 -11.98 26.11 -22.33
N ILE A 30 -11.11 25.10 -22.30
CA ILE A 30 -11.28 23.85 -21.56
C ILE A 30 -10.66 23.93 -20.16
N PHE A 31 -9.80 24.92 -19.88
CA PHE A 31 -9.31 25.22 -18.54
C PHE A 31 -10.03 26.43 -17.94
N ARG A 32 -11.13 26.16 -17.23
CA ARG A 32 -11.61 27.11 -16.22
C ARG A 32 -10.96 26.75 -14.88
N PRO A 33 -10.21 27.65 -14.22
CA PRO A 33 -9.79 27.41 -12.85
C PRO A 33 -11.06 27.21 -11.98
N LEU A 34 -11.05 26.16 -11.16
CA LEU A 34 -12.09 25.92 -10.16
C LEU A 34 -12.12 27.11 -9.19
N GLN A 35 -13.08 28.02 -9.40
CA GLN A 35 -13.42 29.01 -8.38
C GLN A 35 -14.18 28.27 -7.28
N VAL A 36 -13.51 28.08 -6.15
CA VAL A 36 -14.12 27.58 -4.92
C VAL A 36 -14.83 28.76 -4.26
N ASP A 37 -16.13 28.89 -4.48
CA ASP A 37 -16.96 29.84 -3.75
C ASP A 37 -17.20 29.32 -2.32
N VAL A 38 -16.52 29.95 -1.37
CA VAL A 38 -16.79 29.81 0.06
C VAL A 38 -17.77 30.92 0.45
N SER A 39 -19.07 30.62 0.51
CA SER A 39 -20.01 31.05 1.59
C SER A 39 -21.49 31.08 1.16
N ALA A 40 -22.32 30.47 2.02
CA ALA A 40 -23.69 30.87 2.44
C ALA A 40 -24.93 30.22 1.79
N ALA A 41 -25.44 29.20 2.53
CA ALA A 41 -26.82 28.95 3.00
C ALA A 41 -28.02 28.80 2.01
N PRO A 42 -29.05 28.00 2.37
CA PRO A 42 -29.95 27.40 1.41
C PRO A 42 -31.14 28.31 1.05
N SER A 43 -31.40 28.45 -0.25
CA SER A 43 -32.59 29.12 -0.77
C SER A 43 -33.52 28.11 -1.45
N ARG A 44 -34.74 28.00 -0.92
CA ARG A 44 -35.87 27.28 -1.53
C ARG A 44 -36.42 28.10 -2.69
N SER A 45 -36.46 27.56 -3.92
CA SER A 45 -37.47 27.95 -4.91
C SER A 45 -37.52 27.05 -6.16
N ARG A 46 -38.62 26.29 -6.24
CA ARG A 46 -39.49 26.00 -7.40
C ARG A 46 -38.91 25.70 -8.79
N TRP A 47 -39.21 24.47 -9.22
CA TRP A 47 -39.69 24.04 -10.55
C TRP A 47 -39.65 25.05 -11.70
N THR A 48 -38.88 24.70 -12.74
CA THR A 48 -39.40 24.64 -14.11
C THR A 48 -38.60 23.64 -14.95
N ARG A 49 -39.30 22.65 -15.52
CA ARG A 49 -38.86 21.77 -16.62
C ARG A 49 -38.43 22.63 -17.81
N TRP A 50 -37.37 22.28 -18.54
CA TRP A 50 -37.28 22.22 -20.02
C TRP A 50 -35.95 21.50 -20.41
N VAL A 51 -36.05 20.50 -21.28
CA VAL A 51 -35.03 19.79 -22.09
C VAL A 51 -35.53 19.99 -23.54
N PRO A 52 -34.74 19.93 -24.66
CA PRO A 52 -33.38 19.39 -24.88
C PRO A 52 -32.43 20.28 -25.71
N ALA A 53 -31.16 19.88 -25.81
CA ALA A 53 -30.41 19.93 -27.07
C ALA A 53 -29.29 18.88 -27.07
N ALA A 54 -29.35 17.98 -28.06
CA ALA A 54 -28.36 16.98 -28.37
C ALA A 54 -27.15 17.63 -29.07
N ALA A 55 -25.94 17.19 -28.73
CA ALA A 55 -24.74 17.44 -29.51
C ALA A 55 -24.04 16.10 -29.80
N VAL A 56 -24.06 15.75 -31.09
CA VAL A 56 -23.36 14.62 -31.69
C VAL A 56 -21.88 14.98 -31.79
N VAL A 57 -20.99 14.17 -31.24
CA VAL A 57 -19.55 14.25 -31.51
C VAL A 57 -19.13 12.95 -32.19
N ALA A 58 -18.73 13.08 -33.45
CA ALA A 58 -18.14 12.02 -34.25
C ALA A 58 -16.67 11.80 -33.80
N LEU A 59 -16.33 10.57 -33.41
CA LEU A 59 -14.95 10.17 -33.17
C LEU A 59 -14.39 9.50 -34.44
N VAL A 60 -13.37 10.14 -35.01
CA VAL A 60 -12.56 9.63 -36.10
C VAL A 60 -11.63 8.55 -35.55
N ALA A 61 -11.76 7.32 -36.04
CA ALA A 61 -10.85 6.22 -35.74
C ALA A 61 -9.56 6.38 -36.57
N LEU A 62 -8.44 6.66 -35.89
CA LEU A 62 -7.10 6.53 -36.47
C LEU A 62 -6.57 5.13 -36.17
N ALA A 63 -6.55 4.27 -37.19
CA ALA A 63 -5.92 2.97 -37.15
C ALA A 63 -4.39 3.12 -37.22
N VAL A 64 -3.68 2.67 -36.20
CA VAL A 64 -2.22 2.48 -36.22
C VAL A 64 -1.95 0.99 -36.45
N PRO A 65 -1.27 0.58 -37.55
CA PRO A 65 -0.88 -0.81 -37.73
C PRO A 65 0.29 -1.16 -36.80
N LEU A 66 0.02 -1.98 -35.79
CA LEU A 66 1.05 -2.62 -34.97
C LEU A 66 1.67 -3.79 -35.72
N VAL A 67 2.92 -3.61 -36.15
CA VAL A 67 3.78 -4.65 -36.71
C VAL A 67 4.24 -5.56 -35.56
N LEU A 68 3.70 -6.77 -35.50
CA LEU A 68 4.14 -7.85 -34.61
C LEU A 68 5.51 -8.37 -35.07
N SER A 69 6.56 -8.04 -34.32
CA SER A 69 7.87 -8.67 -34.47
C SER A 69 7.92 -9.89 -33.57
N GLN A 70 7.74 -11.08 -34.15
CA GLN A 70 8.03 -12.35 -33.50
C GLN A 70 9.54 -12.54 -33.35
N ALA A 71 10.00 -12.68 -32.11
CA ALA A 71 11.21 -13.41 -31.76
C ALA A 71 10.78 -14.28 -30.56
N GLY A 72 10.69 -15.60 -30.65
CA GLY A 72 11.67 -16.52 -31.19
C GLY A 72 12.12 -17.37 -30.01
N GLY A 73 11.34 -18.40 -29.70
CA GLY A 73 11.62 -19.35 -28.63
C GLY A 73 12.89 -20.16 -28.91
N GLY A 74 13.64 -20.44 -27.84
CA GLY A 74 14.77 -21.36 -27.83
C GLY A 74 14.82 -22.09 -26.48
N PRO A 75 15.14 -23.40 -26.44
CA PRO A 75 14.82 -24.29 -25.33
C PRO A 75 15.83 -24.21 -24.18
N PHE A 76 15.34 -24.22 -22.94
CA PHE A 76 16.16 -24.52 -21.77
C PHE A 76 16.59 -25.99 -21.80
N ARG A 77 17.91 -26.19 -21.87
CA ARG A 77 18.57 -27.49 -21.68
C ARG A 77 18.41 -27.93 -20.23
N ALA A 78 17.87 -29.13 -20.04
CA ALA A 78 18.02 -29.89 -18.80
C ALA A 78 19.50 -30.32 -18.63
N VAL A 79 20.05 -30.08 -17.44
CA VAL A 79 21.36 -30.62 -17.02
C VAL A 79 21.10 -31.90 -16.22
N PRO A 80 21.74 -33.03 -16.55
CA PRO A 80 21.56 -34.29 -15.82
C PRO A 80 22.33 -34.28 -14.49
N ALA A 81 21.76 -34.99 -13.53
CA ALA A 81 22.37 -35.33 -12.25
C ALA A 81 23.42 -36.43 -12.46
N ASP A 82 24.66 -36.19 -12.04
CA ASP A 82 25.67 -37.22 -11.82
C ASP A 82 26.06 -37.24 -10.34
N GLY A 83 25.99 -38.44 -9.76
CA GLY A 83 26.34 -38.73 -8.38
C GLY A 83 27.82 -39.10 -8.22
N SER A 84 28.40 -38.61 -7.12
CA SER A 84 29.49 -39.20 -6.32
C SER A 84 29.62 -38.26 -5.11
N GLY A 85 29.53 -38.67 -3.85
CA GLY A 85 30.01 -39.90 -3.24
C GLY A 85 31.28 -39.58 -2.47
N GLU A 86 31.21 -38.75 -1.41
CA GLU A 86 32.23 -38.67 -0.36
C GLU A 86 31.59 -38.12 0.93
N GLN A 87 31.43 -38.98 1.94
CA GLN A 87 30.88 -38.67 3.25
C GLN A 87 31.95 -38.04 4.15
N ALA A 88 31.66 -36.87 4.71
CA ALA A 88 32.36 -36.28 5.84
C ALA A 88 31.40 -36.19 7.06
N PRO A 89 31.89 -36.34 8.30
CA PRO A 89 31.07 -36.80 9.42
C PRO A 89 30.09 -35.74 9.92
N VAL A 90 28.86 -36.21 10.15
CA VAL A 90 27.76 -35.44 10.75
C VAL A 90 28.10 -35.23 12.23
N ALA A 91 28.57 -34.02 12.56
CA ALA A 91 28.51 -33.53 13.94
C ALA A 91 27.03 -33.24 14.25
N SER A 92 26.43 -34.09 15.07
CA SER A 92 25.09 -33.94 15.61
C SER A 92 25.03 -32.72 16.54
N SER A 93 24.83 -31.54 15.96
CA SER A 93 24.18 -30.45 16.68
C SER A 93 22.69 -30.62 16.46
N GLN A 94 22.00 -31.19 17.45
CA GLN A 94 20.57 -30.99 17.63
C GLN A 94 20.37 -29.49 17.87
N ALA A 95 20.23 -28.73 16.78
CA ALA A 95 19.58 -27.44 16.81
C ALA A 95 18.08 -27.72 16.76
N ASP A 96 17.38 -27.26 17.79
CA ASP A 96 15.92 -27.26 17.86
C ASP A 96 15.33 -26.83 16.51
N GLY A 97 14.42 -27.65 15.98
CA GLY A 97 13.66 -27.27 14.79
C GLY A 97 12.89 -25.96 15.04
N PRO A 98 12.71 -25.12 14.01
CA PRO A 98 12.05 -23.83 14.19
C PRO A 98 10.60 -24.04 14.63
N SER A 99 10.31 -23.70 15.87
CA SER A 99 8.95 -23.57 16.40
C SER A 99 8.23 -22.45 15.65
N ILE A 100 6.95 -22.65 15.35
CA ILE A 100 6.03 -21.58 14.93
C ILE A 100 6.17 -20.40 15.90
N GLY A 101 6.71 -19.29 15.40
CA GLY A 101 6.86 -18.01 16.11
C GLY A 101 7.84 -18.04 17.28
N SER A 102 9.12 -17.71 17.05
CA SER A 102 9.95 -17.25 18.18
C SER A 102 9.27 -16.04 18.82
N ALA A 103 9.03 -16.09 20.13
CA ALA A 103 8.46 -14.96 20.85
C ALA A 103 9.28 -13.70 20.56
N ALA A 104 8.62 -12.55 20.44
CA ALA A 104 9.32 -11.27 20.34
C ALA A 104 10.15 -11.05 21.62
N ALA A 105 11.25 -10.32 21.50
CA ALA A 105 12.00 -9.86 22.65
C ALA A 105 11.11 -9.00 23.57
N SER A 106 11.41 -8.97 24.87
CA SER A 106 10.63 -8.18 25.83
C SER A 106 10.62 -6.69 25.44
N GLY A 107 9.44 -6.10 25.29
CA GLY A 107 9.28 -4.71 24.82
C GLY A 107 9.31 -4.54 23.30
N TRP A 108 9.34 -5.64 22.55
CA TRP A 108 9.31 -5.68 21.09
C TRP A 108 8.08 -6.42 20.57
N ARG A 109 7.74 -6.16 19.31
CA ARG A 109 6.67 -6.84 18.58
C ARG A 109 7.15 -7.21 17.18
N TRP A 110 6.58 -8.28 16.64
CA TRP A 110 6.81 -8.67 15.26
C TRP A 110 5.96 -7.83 14.32
N GLU A 111 6.60 -7.32 13.27
CA GLU A 111 5.97 -6.82 12.06
C GLU A 111 6.18 -7.81 10.93
N SER A 112 5.23 -7.83 9.99
CA SER A 112 5.37 -8.53 8.72
C SER A 112 4.99 -7.59 7.60
N TYR A 113 5.86 -7.46 6.60
CA TYR A 113 5.56 -6.72 5.39
C TYR A 113 6.23 -7.39 4.19
N ARG A 114 5.47 -7.58 3.11
CA ARG A 114 5.87 -8.37 1.94
C ARG A 114 6.34 -9.78 2.37
N VAL A 115 7.58 -10.13 2.04
CA VAL A 115 8.22 -11.43 2.32
C VAL A 115 9.09 -11.41 3.58
N LEU A 116 9.04 -10.34 4.38
CA LEU A 116 9.91 -10.14 5.53
C LEU A 116 9.12 -10.07 6.83
N SER A 117 9.70 -10.64 7.88
CA SER A 117 9.33 -10.36 9.27
C SER A 117 10.50 -9.73 10.00
N TYR A 118 10.22 -8.75 10.86
CA TYR A 118 11.21 -8.02 11.65
C TYR A 118 10.59 -7.57 12.97
N GLN A 119 11.41 -7.30 13.96
CA GLN A 119 10.96 -6.78 15.26
C GLN A 119 11.10 -5.27 15.32
N VAL A 120 10.15 -4.63 16.00
CA VAL A 120 10.22 -3.20 16.37
C VAL A 120 9.81 -3.03 17.82
N PRO A 121 10.25 -1.96 18.51
CA PRO A 121 9.79 -1.70 19.86
C PRO A 121 8.26 -1.51 19.93
N THR A 122 7.62 -1.99 20.99
CA THR A 122 6.16 -1.89 21.16
C THR A 122 5.66 -0.44 21.29
N THR A 123 6.55 0.50 21.55
CA THR A 123 6.27 1.94 21.62
C THR A 123 6.13 2.59 20.25
N TRP A 124 6.59 1.93 19.17
CA TRP A 124 6.53 2.46 17.82
C TRP A 124 5.11 2.40 17.28
N GLY A 125 4.64 3.55 16.80
CA GLY A 125 3.36 3.67 16.13
C GLY A 125 3.44 3.24 14.67
N TYR A 126 2.31 3.38 13.98
CA TYR A 126 2.25 3.29 12.52
C TYR A 126 2.09 4.69 11.94
N GLY A 127 2.76 4.96 10.83
CA GLY A 127 2.69 6.26 10.16
C GLY A 127 3.24 6.19 8.75
N TYR A 128 3.34 7.32 8.07
CA TYR A 128 3.95 7.39 6.74
C TYR A 128 5.33 8.03 6.84
N ALA A 129 6.34 7.36 6.31
CA ALA A 129 7.66 7.96 6.15
C ALA A 129 7.59 9.16 5.18
N PRO A 130 8.48 10.17 5.34
CA PRO A 130 8.53 11.29 4.42
C PRO A 130 8.75 10.85 2.96
N ASP A 131 7.92 11.39 2.07
CA ASP A 131 7.96 11.18 0.62
C ASP A 131 8.55 12.40 -0.11
N THR A 132 8.59 12.36 -1.43
CA THR A 132 9.05 13.46 -2.28
C THR A 132 8.24 14.76 -2.08
N ALA A 133 7.04 14.66 -1.52
CA ALA A 133 6.14 15.77 -1.23
C ALA A 133 6.13 16.16 0.26
N TRP A 134 7.23 15.91 1.00
CA TRP A 134 7.33 16.18 2.44
C TRP A 134 6.99 17.63 2.85
N CYS A 135 7.24 18.59 1.96
CA CYS A 135 7.07 20.02 2.21
C CYS A 135 5.63 20.53 2.04
N VAL A 136 4.69 19.68 1.62
CA VAL A 136 3.28 20.03 1.46
C VAL A 136 2.38 19.25 2.42
N GLY A 137 1.33 19.92 2.90
CA GLY A 137 0.40 19.41 3.89
C GLY A 137 0.69 19.92 5.31
N GLU A 138 -0.32 20.54 5.92
CA GLU A 138 -0.33 20.84 7.35
C GLU A 138 -0.48 19.54 8.14
N GLY A 139 0.26 19.36 9.24
CA GLY A 139 0.07 18.22 10.16
C GLY A 139 0.97 16.99 9.95
N ARG A 140 1.93 17.00 9.01
CA ARG A 140 2.98 15.95 8.93
C ARG A 140 4.12 16.21 9.92
N THR A 141 3.80 16.56 11.17
CA THR A 141 4.80 16.62 12.24
C THR A 141 5.03 15.21 12.73
N ALA A 142 6.30 14.80 12.73
CA ALA A 142 6.72 13.53 13.28
C ALA A 142 6.47 13.52 14.80
N TYR A 143 5.58 12.65 15.29
CA TYR A 143 5.50 12.34 16.71
C TYR A 143 5.93 10.89 16.92
N GLY A 144 7.13 10.72 17.47
CA GLY A 144 7.68 9.40 17.80
C GLY A 144 8.19 8.63 16.60
N ALA A 145 8.70 7.43 16.88
CA ALA A 145 9.19 6.50 15.88
C ALA A 145 8.04 5.68 15.27
N ILE A 146 8.14 5.39 13.98
CA ILE A 146 7.05 4.77 13.21
C ILE A 146 7.48 3.56 12.38
N VAL A 147 6.56 2.61 12.23
CA VAL A 147 6.58 1.62 11.14
C VAL A 147 5.87 2.25 9.94
N ASP A 148 6.56 2.32 8.81
CA ASP A 148 6.05 2.94 7.58
C ASP A 148 4.90 2.12 6.98
N LEU A 149 3.74 2.74 6.86
CA LEU A 149 2.56 2.18 6.21
C LEU A 149 2.72 2.34 4.69
N ALA A 150 3.05 1.25 4.02
CA ALA A 150 2.92 1.13 2.57
C ALA A 150 3.78 2.09 1.74
N GLY A 151 5.11 1.98 1.88
CA GLY A 151 6.08 2.79 1.13
C GLY A 151 6.02 2.66 -0.41
N GLU A 152 5.41 1.60 -0.95
CA GLU A 152 5.38 1.36 -2.41
C GLU A 152 4.04 1.62 -3.10
N THR A 153 2.92 1.40 -2.39
CA THR A 153 1.59 1.46 -3.00
C THR A 153 0.91 2.81 -2.80
N ARG A 154 1.54 3.72 -2.06
CA ARG A 154 1.00 5.05 -1.78
C ARG A 154 1.19 5.98 -2.97
N ALA A 155 0.09 6.52 -3.50
CA ALA A 155 0.14 7.61 -4.46
C ALA A 155 0.65 8.88 -3.77
N VAL A 156 1.79 9.40 -4.24
CA VAL A 156 2.40 10.63 -3.74
C VAL A 156 2.32 11.72 -4.82
N PRO A 157 1.86 12.95 -4.47
CA PRO A 157 1.89 14.06 -5.41
C PRO A 157 3.32 14.32 -5.91
N SER A 158 3.47 14.59 -7.20
CA SER A 158 4.77 15.00 -7.74
C SER A 158 5.00 16.48 -7.40
N ILE A 159 5.69 16.71 -6.28
CA ILE A 159 6.01 18.04 -5.76
C ILE A 159 7.52 18.17 -5.68
N LEU A 160 8.05 19.28 -6.18
CA LEU A 160 9.49 19.58 -6.15
C LEU A 160 9.86 20.21 -4.80
N CYS A 161 9.77 19.43 -3.73
CA CYS A 161 10.27 19.87 -2.43
C CYS A 161 11.81 19.98 -2.43
N PRO A 162 12.41 20.85 -1.60
CA PRO A 162 13.86 20.86 -1.40
C PRO A 162 14.36 19.49 -0.94
N ARG A 163 15.60 19.13 -1.25
CA ARG A 163 16.17 17.87 -0.76
C ARG A 163 16.45 17.90 0.75
N ALA A 164 16.78 19.07 1.32
CA ALA A 164 17.06 19.18 2.74
C ALA A 164 15.75 19.12 3.56
N ILE A 165 15.49 18.00 4.21
CA ILE A 165 14.33 17.81 5.08
C ILE A 165 14.60 18.39 6.50
N PRO A 166 13.70 19.22 7.05
CA PRO A 166 13.79 19.70 8.43
C PRO A 166 13.62 18.58 9.46
N LEU A 167 14.32 18.67 10.60
CA LEU A 167 14.29 17.66 11.67
C LEU A 167 12.89 17.45 12.28
N ASP A 168 12.08 18.50 12.37
CA ASP A 168 10.69 18.41 12.86
C ASP A 168 9.74 17.65 11.91
N ARG A 169 10.23 17.32 10.70
CA ARG A 169 9.51 16.57 9.66
C ARG A 169 10.10 15.17 9.41
N LEU A 170 11.18 14.81 10.11
CA LEU A 170 11.84 13.52 9.96
C LEU A 170 11.65 12.68 11.24
N PRO A 171 10.69 11.75 11.28
CA PRO A 171 10.61 10.76 12.35
C PRO A 171 11.77 9.77 12.22
N MET A 172 12.12 9.09 13.31
CA MET A 172 12.77 7.78 13.19
C MET A 172 11.76 6.81 12.59
N PHE A 173 12.15 6.00 11.60
CA PHE A 173 11.22 5.06 11.00
C PHE A 173 11.90 3.82 10.43
N VAL A 174 11.12 2.75 10.30
CA VAL A 174 11.49 1.56 9.54
C VAL A 174 10.57 1.44 8.33
N SER A 175 11.14 1.09 7.18
CA SER A 175 10.43 0.99 5.91
C SER A 175 11.00 -0.18 5.10
N VAL A 176 10.12 -0.88 4.39
CA VAL A 176 10.49 -1.98 3.50
C VAL A 176 10.17 -1.57 2.06
N ARG A 177 11.16 -1.68 1.17
CA ARG A 177 11.07 -1.27 -0.24
C ARG A 177 11.74 -2.32 -1.12
N ALA A 178 11.40 -2.37 -2.40
CA ALA A 178 12.07 -3.21 -3.37
C ALA A 178 13.56 -2.85 -3.42
N ALA A 179 14.40 -3.87 -3.57
CA ALA A 179 15.82 -3.66 -3.83
C ALA A 179 15.96 -2.83 -5.12
N GLY A 180 16.68 -1.71 -5.05
CA GLY A 180 16.80 -0.76 -6.15
C GLY A 180 15.65 0.25 -6.28
N ALA A 181 14.74 0.34 -5.30
CA ALA A 181 13.74 1.41 -5.26
C ALA A 181 14.41 2.81 -5.35
N ALA A 182 13.73 3.73 -6.03
CA ALA A 182 14.23 5.07 -6.30
C ALA A 182 14.59 5.85 -5.02
N ASP A 183 15.44 6.87 -5.17
CA ASP A 183 15.74 7.83 -4.11
C ASP A 183 14.47 8.42 -3.47
N ARG A 184 14.48 8.69 -2.16
CA ARG A 184 13.32 9.25 -1.45
C ARG A 184 13.05 10.71 -1.81
N GLY A 185 13.96 11.35 -2.54
CA GLY A 185 13.85 12.74 -2.97
C GLY A 185 14.29 13.75 -1.91
N TRP A 186 14.91 13.28 -0.84
CA TRP A 186 15.46 14.11 0.23
C TRP A 186 16.76 13.52 0.77
N ASP A 187 17.59 14.38 1.36
CA ASP A 187 18.89 14.03 1.94
C ASP A 187 18.79 13.97 3.46
N LEU A 188 19.53 13.04 4.08
CA LEU A 188 19.58 12.93 5.53
C LEU A 188 20.27 14.18 6.14
N PRO A 189 19.69 14.76 7.20
CA PRO A 189 20.33 15.83 7.94
C PRO A 189 21.54 15.29 8.73
N SER A 190 22.46 16.18 9.11
CA SER A 190 23.58 15.82 9.98
C SER A 190 23.09 15.25 11.32
N GLY A 191 23.76 14.20 11.81
CA GLY A 191 23.36 13.48 13.03
C GLY A 191 22.31 12.39 12.79
N TRP A 192 22.03 12.05 11.53
CA TRP A 192 21.11 10.99 11.12
C TRP A 192 21.77 10.02 10.16
N SER A 193 21.39 8.75 10.29
CA SER A 193 21.97 7.62 9.57
C SER A 193 20.88 6.65 9.11
N VAL A 194 21.27 5.72 8.24
CA VAL A 194 20.45 4.60 7.78
C VAL A 194 21.15 3.29 8.13
N ALA A 195 20.51 2.46 8.95
CA ALA A 195 20.83 1.05 9.04
C ALA A 195 19.97 0.28 8.02
N SER A 196 20.52 -0.68 7.31
CA SER A 196 19.75 -1.43 6.32
C SER A 196 20.25 -2.85 6.09
N THR A 197 19.35 -3.69 5.60
CA THR A 197 19.66 -5.03 5.10
C THR A 197 18.79 -5.36 3.90
N GLU A 198 19.31 -6.17 2.99
CA GLU A 198 18.59 -6.65 1.81
C GLU A 198 18.37 -8.15 1.89
N LEU A 199 17.13 -8.59 1.68
CA LEU A 199 16.73 -9.98 1.72
C LEU A 199 15.56 -10.22 0.77
N ASN A 200 15.64 -11.30 -0.03
CA ASN A 200 14.58 -11.71 -0.97
C ASN A 200 14.10 -10.61 -1.93
N GLY A 201 15.01 -9.76 -2.41
CA GLY A 201 14.68 -8.68 -3.35
C GLY A 201 14.03 -7.45 -2.70
N TYR A 202 14.01 -7.37 -1.37
CA TYR A 202 13.56 -6.21 -0.61
C TYR A 202 14.68 -5.69 0.30
N ARG A 203 14.71 -4.37 0.48
CA ARG A 203 15.54 -3.66 1.44
C ARG A 203 14.68 -3.20 2.61
N LEU A 204 15.05 -3.62 3.82
CA LEU A 204 14.60 -2.98 5.05
C LEU A 204 15.56 -1.85 5.40
N GLU A 205 15.03 -0.65 5.58
CA GLU A 205 15.78 0.54 5.98
C GLU A 205 15.23 1.05 7.31
N VAL A 206 16.12 1.35 8.25
CA VAL A 206 15.81 2.10 9.46
C VAL A 206 16.51 3.45 9.35
N VAL A 207 15.72 4.52 9.25
CA VAL A 207 16.23 5.90 9.33
C VAL A 207 16.16 6.33 10.78
N HIS A 208 17.29 6.73 11.34
CA HIS A 208 17.42 7.01 12.77
C HIS A 208 18.41 8.13 13.06
N PRO A 209 18.27 8.84 14.20
CA PRO A 209 19.33 9.70 14.70
C PRO A 209 20.51 8.85 15.20
N ASP A 210 21.73 9.38 15.17
CA ASP A 210 22.95 8.62 15.47
C ASP A 210 22.97 8.03 16.90
N ASN A 211 22.26 8.67 17.84
CA ASN A 211 22.14 8.18 19.22
C ASN A 211 21.19 6.99 19.39
N GLU A 212 20.49 6.57 18.33
CA GLU A 212 19.56 5.42 18.31
C GLU A 212 20.10 4.26 17.43
N GLN A 213 21.40 4.27 17.12
CA GLN A 213 22.06 3.24 16.30
C GLN A 213 21.81 1.82 16.81
N GLU A 214 21.88 1.60 18.13
CA GLU A 214 21.70 0.27 18.73
C GLU A 214 20.29 -0.30 18.46
N VAL A 215 19.25 0.54 18.57
CA VAL A 215 17.87 0.14 18.25
C VAL A 215 17.74 -0.19 16.76
N ALA A 216 18.36 0.60 15.89
CA ALA A 216 18.34 0.37 14.45
C ALA A 216 19.05 -0.94 14.06
N ASP A 217 20.19 -1.22 14.68
CA ASP A 217 20.94 -2.45 14.49
C ASP A 217 20.16 -3.68 14.98
N GLU A 218 19.46 -3.58 16.11
CA GLU A 218 18.58 -4.66 16.60
C GLU A 218 17.42 -4.95 15.64
N ILE A 219 16.78 -3.91 15.09
CA ILE A 219 15.73 -4.07 14.07
C ILE A 219 16.30 -4.81 12.86
N VAL A 220 17.43 -4.34 12.32
CA VAL A 220 18.09 -4.93 11.15
C VAL A 220 18.55 -6.37 11.39
N ALA A 221 19.08 -6.67 12.58
CA ALA A 221 19.51 -8.00 12.97
C ALA A 221 18.34 -8.99 13.14
N SER A 222 17.14 -8.49 13.44
CA SER A 222 15.94 -9.31 13.60
C SER A 222 15.28 -9.74 12.29
N VAL A 223 15.69 -9.16 11.15
CA VAL A 223 15.07 -9.40 9.85
C VAL A 223 15.23 -10.85 9.42
N ARG A 224 14.12 -11.46 9.03
CA ARG A 224 14.08 -12.84 8.53
C ARG A 224 13.04 -12.99 7.43
N PRO A 225 13.19 -13.99 6.54
CA PRO A 225 12.17 -14.25 5.54
C PRO A 225 10.92 -14.85 6.21
N ILE A 226 9.74 -14.53 5.69
CA ILE A 226 8.54 -15.29 6.01
C ILE A 226 8.66 -16.64 5.31
N ALA A 227 8.73 -17.72 6.08
CA ALA A 227 8.79 -19.07 5.55
C ALA A 227 7.41 -19.50 5.05
N GLU A 228 6.65 -20.24 5.86
CA GLU A 228 5.29 -20.66 5.52
C GLU A 228 4.24 -19.78 6.19
N VAL A 229 4.44 -19.47 7.47
CA VAL A 229 3.52 -18.69 8.30
C VAL A 229 4.31 -17.63 9.04
N ASP A 230 3.78 -16.41 9.05
CA ASP A 230 4.37 -15.29 9.74
C ASP A 230 4.02 -15.29 11.26
N PRO A 231 4.63 -14.41 12.07
CA PRO A 231 4.36 -14.34 13.51
C PRO A 231 2.90 -14.04 13.88
N ASN A 232 2.11 -13.49 12.95
CA ASN A 232 0.71 -13.16 13.15
C ASN A 232 -0.24 -14.29 12.73
N GLY A 233 0.28 -15.42 12.21
CA GLY A 233 -0.52 -16.57 11.78
C GLY A 233 -1.02 -16.49 10.33
N CYS A 234 -0.49 -15.56 9.54
CA CYS A 234 -0.76 -15.39 8.12
C CYS A 234 0.21 -16.22 7.29
N VAL A 235 -0.29 -16.92 6.27
CA VAL A 235 0.57 -17.67 5.35
C VAL A 235 1.29 -16.72 4.39
N ALA A 236 2.47 -17.10 3.90
CA ALA A 236 3.26 -16.25 2.99
C ALA A 236 2.55 -15.98 1.65
N ALA A 237 1.73 -16.93 1.19
CA ALA A 237 0.92 -16.84 -0.01
C ALA A 237 -0.51 -17.30 0.28
N ALA A 238 -1.52 -16.56 -0.19
CA ALA A 238 -2.90 -16.89 0.10
C ALA A 238 -3.32 -18.24 -0.49
N ALA A 239 -3.79 -19.14 0.37
CA ALA A 239 -4.35 -20.43 -0.04
C ALA A 239 -5.87 -20.32 -0.31
N PRO A 240 -6.49 -21.32 -0.98
CA PRO A 240 -7.94 -21.45 -1.03
C PRO A 240 -8.56 -21.45 0.38
N LEU A 241 -9.75 -20.86 0.51
CA LEU A 241 -10.43 -20.73 1.80
C LEU A 241 -10.68 -22.10 2.44
N GLN A 242 -10.30 -22.22 3.71
CA GLN A 242 -10.62 -23.39 4.53
C GLN A 242 -12.01 -23.23 5.15
N SER A 243 -12.84 -24.28 5.04
CA SER A 243 -14.27 -24.24 5.36
C SER A 243 -14.62 -24.58 6.81
N ALA A 244 -13.65 -24.60 7.74
CA ALA A 244 -13.95 -24.84 9.14
C ALA A 244 -14.76 -23.66 9.69
N GLN A 245 -15.98 -23.89 10.18
CA GLN A 245 -16.75 -22.83 10.85
C GLN A 245 -16.31 -22.70 12.30
N VAL A 246 -16.04 -21.46 12.70
CA VAL A 246 -15.71 -21.07 14.06
C VAL A 246 -16.84 -20.19 14.58
N SER A 247 -17.45 -20.59 15.70
CA SER A 247 -18.61 -19.88 16.27
C SER A 247 -18.22 -18.73 17.21
N SER A 248 -17.04 -18.82 17.83
CA SER A 248 -16.60 -17.91 18.88
C SER A 248 -15.07 -17.81 18.87
N PRO A 249 -14.50 -17.02 17.95
CA PRO A 249 -13.06 -16.89 17.83
C PRO A 249 -12.46 -16.10 19.00
N ASP A 250 -11.29 -16.52 19.49
CA ASP A 250 -10.56 -15.86 20.57
C ASP A 250 -9.57 -14.79 20.06
N ARG A 251 -9.14 -14.93 18.80
CA ARG A 251 -8.28 -13.96 18.10
C ARG A 251 -8.59 -13.93 16.60
N VAL A 252 -8.20 -12.84 15.95
CA VAL A 252 -8.32 -12.67 14.50
C VAL A 252 -6.98 -12.23 13.93
N SER A 253 -6.44 -12.99 12.98
CA SER A 253 -5.32 -12.52 12.16
C SER A 253 -5.89 -11.84 10.92
N LEU A 254 -5.46 -10.60 10.67
CA LEU A 254 -5.77 -9.90 9.43
C LEU A 254 -4.56 -10.02 8.52
N CYS A 255 -4.76 -10.59 7.33
CA CYS A 255 -3.71 -10.87 6.37
C CYS A 255 -4.06 -10.17 5.05
N GLN A 256 -3.32 -9.12 4.69
CA GLN A 256 -3.50 -8.42 3.42
C GLN A 256 -2.62 -9.05 2.36
N TYR A 257 -3.19 -9.36 1.19
CA TYR A 257 -2.49 -9.98 0.08
C TYR A 257 -2.65 -9.14 -1.19
N GLU A 258 -1.65 -9.22 -2.05
CA GLU A 258 -1.79 -8.83 -3.45
C GLU A 258 -2.47 -9.96 -4.22
N ARG A 259 -3.32 -9.65 -5.20
CA ARG A 259 -3.92 -10.62 -6.12
C ARG A 259 -3.05 -10.75 -7.35
N GLY A 260 -2.81 -11.99 -7.78
CA GLY A 260 -1.94 -12.29 -8.92
C GLY A 260 -1.49 -13.74 -8.90
N VAL A 261 -0.45 -14.10 -9.65
CA VAL A 261 0.01 -15.51 -9.75
C VAL A 261 0.47 -16.07 -8.40
N ASP A 262 1.15 -15.25 -7.59
CA ASP A 262 1.79 -15.72 -6.35
C ASP A 262 1.03 -15.35 -5.07
N HIS A 263 0.00 -14.50 -5.18
CA HIS A 263 -0.81 -14.00 -4.07
C HIS A 263 -0.01 -13.68 -2.77
N PRO A 264 1.08 -12.88 -2.84
CA PRO A 264 1.99 -12.72 -1.72
C PRO A 264 1.37 -11.89 -0.59
N LEU A 265 1.74 -12.22 0.65
CA LEU A 265 1.41 -11.42 1.82
C LEU A 265 2.02 -10.02 1.66
N LEU A 266 1.24 -8.98 1.96
CA LEU A 266 1.66 -7.59 1.96
C LEU A 266 1.88 -7.08 3.36
N ALA A 267 0.93 -7.34 4.25
CA ALA A 267 0.93 -6.88 5.63
C ALA A 267 0.08 -7.80 6.48
N SER A 268 0.38 -7.89 7.77
CA SER A 268 -0.44 -8.63 8.71
C SER A 268 -0.50 -8.00 10.08
N THR A 269 -1.55 -8.32 10.83
CA THR A 269 -1.66 -8.03 12.26
C THR A 269 -2.54 -9.05 12.95
N VAL A 270 -2.43 -9.14 14.26
CA VAL A 270 -3.27 -9.99 15.11
C VAL A 270 -4.07 -9.13 16.09
N LEU A 271 -5.36 -9.40 16.15
CA LEU A 271 -6.32 -8.74 17.04
C LEU A 271 -6.85 -9.73 18.07
N THR A 272 -7.07 -9.25 19.29
CA THR A 272 -7.60 -10.03 20.41
C THR A 272 -8.69 -9.23 21.13
N GLY A 273 -9.53 -9.92 21.91
CA GLY A 273 -10.55 -9.28 22.76
C GLY A 273 -11.59 -8.49 21.95
N GLU A 274 -11.95 -7.30 22.43
CA GLU A 274 -13.00 -6.47 21.82
C GLU A 274 -12.72 -6.15 20.34
N ARG A 275 -11.46 -5.88 19.97
CA ARG A 275 -11.11 -5.58 18.56
C ARG A 275 -11.37 -6.78 17.64
N ALA A 276 -11.04 -7.99 18.09
CA ALA A 276 -11.34 -9.21 17.36
C ALA A 276 -12.85 -9.40 17.22
N ALA A 277 -13.61 -9.16 18.29
CA ALA A 277 -15.07 -9.23 18.28
C ALA A 277 -15.70 -8.22 17.31
N THR A 278 -15.19 -6.98 17.26
CA THR A 278 -15.65 -5.96 16.30
C THR A 278 -15.48 -6.42 14.85
N VAL A 279 -14.36 -7.04 14.50
CA VAL A 279 -14.14 -7.59 13.15
C VAL A 279 -15.15 -8.68 12.83
N VAL A 280 -15.31 -9.66 13.72
CA VAL A 280 -16.21 -10.79 13.52
C VAL A 280 -17.66 -10.32 13.34
N ASP A 281 -18.09 -9.39 14.20
CA ASP A 281 -19.44 -8.83 14.17
C ASP A 281 -19.69 -8.03 12.89
N ALA A 282 -18.76 -7.16 12.48
CA ALA A 282 -18.86 -6.39 11.24
C ALA A 282 -18.96 -7.27 9.99
N LEU A 283 -18.14 -8.33 9.90
CA LEU A 283 -18.16 -9.28 8.79
C LEU A 283 -19.45 -10.12 8.76
N THR A 284 -19.98 -10.49 9.93
CA THR A 284 -21.17 -11.34 10.05
C THR A 284 -22.47 -10.57 9.80
N ARG A 285 -22.53 -9.30 10.24
CA ARG A 285 -23.68 -8.39 10.04
C ARG A 285 -23.82 -7.88 8.62
N ALA A 286 -22.80 -8.02 7.78
CA ALA A 286 -22.89 -7.67 6.38
C ALA A 286 -24.06 -8.42 5.70
N PRO A 287 -24.93 -7.74 4.93
CA PRO A 287 -26.09 -8.36 4.31
C PRO A 287 -25.71 -9.50 3.36
N ALA A 288 -26.58 -10.49 3.22
CA ALA A 288 -26.41 -11.53 2.20
C ALA A 288 -26.36 -10.91 0.79
N GLY A 289 -25.43 -11.38 -0.05
CA GLY A 289 -25.24 -10.86 -1.40
C GLY A 289 -23.78 -10.85 -1.85
N SER A 290 -23.47 -10.02 -2.83
CA SER A 290 -22.13 -9.81 -3.38
C SER A 290 -21.93 -8.36 -3.79
N GLY A 291 -20.70 -8.01 -4.16
CA GLY A 291 -20.32 -6.67 -4.55
C GLY A 291 -20.17 -5.72 -3.35
N PRO A 292 -20.27 -4.40 -3.56
CA PRO A 292 -20.71 -3.79 -4.79
C PRO A 292 -19.59 -3.73 -5.84
N ASP A 293 -19.93 -4.04 -7.08
CA ASP A 293 -19.01 -4.08 -8.22
C ASP A 293 -19.16 -2.85 -9.12
N GLY A 294 -18.11 -2.51 -9.85
CA GLY A 294 -18.07 -1.36 -10.74
C GLY A 294 -19.00 -1.51 -11.94
N SER A 295 -19.66 -0.42 -12.33
CA SER A 295 -20.55 -0.43 -13.51
C SER A 295 -19.81 -0.48 -14.85
N SER A 296 -18.49 -0.30 -14.85
CA SER A 296 -17.65 -0.19 -16.05
C SER A 296 -16.59 -1.30 -16.16
N CYS A 297 -16.84 -2.47 -15.55
CA CYS A 297 -15.96 -3.64 -15.65
C CYS A 297 -16.07 -4.26 -17.05
N ALA A 298 -15.53 -3.57 -18.06
CA ALA A 298 -15.66 -3.92 -19.46
C ALA A 298 -14.35 -4.43 -20.09
N VAL A 299 -13.33 -4.74 -19.28
CA VAL A 299 -12.09 -5.33 -19.79
C VAL A 299 -11.80 -6.63 -19.04
N GLU A 300 -12.19 -7.76 -19.63
CA GLU A 300 -11.67 -9.08 -19.25
C GLU A 300 -10.14 -9.03 -19.26
N GLY A 301 -9.51 -9.39 -18.14
CA GLY A 301 -8.06 -9.62 -18.06
C GLY A 301 -7.20 -8.47 -17.52
N ALA A 302 -7.77 -7.32 -17.15
CA ALA A 302 -7.03 -6.25 -16.47
C ALA A 302 -7.09 -6.40 -14.93
N VAL A 303 -6.71 -7.58 -14.41
CA VAL A 303 -6.61 -7.85 -12.97
C VAL A 303 -5.13 -7.83 -12.58
N THR A 304 -4.51 -6.65 -12.55
CA THR A 304 -3.13 -6.50 -12.04
C THR A 304 -3.09 -5.49 -10.90
N GLY A 305 -2.72 -5.94 -9.70
CA GLY A 305 -2.47 -5.07 -8.54
C GLY A 305 -3.67 -4.83 -7.62
N GLU A 306 -4.62 -5.76 -7.54
CA GLU A 306 -5.73 -5.69 -6.59
C GLU A 306 -5.32 -6.28 -5.25
N THR A 307 -5.72 -5.67 -4.13
CA THR A 307 -5.47 -6.22 -2.79
C THR A 307 -6.74 -6.81 -2.18
N GLU A 308 -6.59 -7.85 -1.38
CA GLU A 308 -7.67 -8.43 -0.57
C GLU A 308 -7.18 -8.67 0.86
N VAL A 309 -8.11 -8.78 1.80
CA VAL A 309 -7.81 -9.16 3.18
C VAL A 309 -8.46 -10.50 3.48
N ILE A 310 -7.70 -11.41 4.05
CA ILE A 310 -8.21 -12.63 4.68
C ILE A 310 -8.17 -12.41 6.20
N ALA A 311 -9.34 -12.39 6.82
CA ALA A 311 -9.51 -12.44 8.25
C ALA A 311 -9.58 -13.91 8.69
N ARG A 312 -8.53 -14.37 9.37
CA ARG A 312 -8.43 -15.72 9.91
C ARG A 312 -8.93 -15.72 11.35
N LEU A 313 -10.12 -16.27 11.56
CA LEU A 313 -10.82 -16.32 12.84
C LEU A 313 -10.38 -17.58 13.60
N TRP A 314 -9.58 -17.43 14.64
CA TRP A 314 -9.04 -18.55 15.38
C TRP A 314 -9.92 -18.93 16.56
N GLN A 315 -10.06 -20.23 16.81
CA GLN A 315 -10.55 -20.80 18.05
C GLN A 315 -9.57 -21.89 18.48
N GLY A 316 -8.63 -21.51 19.36
CA GLY A 316 -7.49 -22.36 19.70
C GLY A 316 -6.60 -22.60 18.47
N SER A 317 -6.42 -23.87 18.08
CA SER A 317 -5.60 -24.25 16.91
C SER A 317 -6.38 -24.30 15.59
N THR A 318 -7.71 -24.18 15.64
CA THR A 318 -8.57 -24.21 14.45
C THR A 318 -8.82 -22.80 13.97
N ALA A 319 -8.87 -22.60 12.65
CA ALA A 319 -9.19 -21.31 12.08
C ALA A 319 -10.23 -21.39 10.96
N GLN A 320 -11.08 -20.37 10.88
CA GLN A 320 -11.96 -20.10 9.76
C GLN A 320 -11.39 -18.94 8.94
N ASP A 321 -11.21 -19.12 7.63
CA ASP A 321 -10.76 -18.04 6.77
C ASP A 321 -11.97 -17.30 6.17
N VAL A 322 -12.04 -15.99 6.41
CA VAL A 322 -13.04 -15.08 5.84
C VAL A 322 -12.34 -14.12 4.90
N ARG A 323 -12.67 -14.18 3.62
CA ARG A 323 -12.04 -13.33 2.59
C ARG A 323 -12.90 -12.11 2.32
N VAL A 324 -12.26 -10.95 2.31
CA VAL A 324 -12.84 -9.64 2.02
C VAL A 324 -12.16 -9.06 0.80
N ARG A 325 -12.90 -9.00 -0.31
CA ARG A 325 -12.46 -8.39 -1.57
C ARG A 325 -13.04 -6.99 -1.68
N TYR A 326 -12.17 -6.00 -1.81
CA TYR A 326 -12.54 -4.58 -1.81
C TYR A 326 -11.86 -3.75 -2.90
N ALA A 327 -10.80 -4.27 -3.54
CA ALA A 327 -10.01 -3.52 -4.50
C ALA A 327 -10.39 -3.81 -5.96
N ALA A 328 -11.22 -4.83 -6.19
CA ALA A 328 -11.50 -5.31 -7.53
C ALA A 328 -12.51 -4.46 -8.28
N CYS A 329 -12.53 -4.57 -9.61
CA CYS A 329 -13.67 -4.06 -10.37
C CYS A 329 -14.91 -4.93 -10.12
N GLU A 330 -14.75 -6.26 -10.20
CA GLU A 330 -15.81 -7.24 -10.03
C GLU A 330 -15.47 -8.30 -8.98
N GLY A 331 -16.50 -8.95 -8.43
CA GLY A 331 -16.31 -10.00 -7.43
C GLY A 331 -15.88 -9.48 -6.06
N ASN A 332 -16.18 -8.22 -5.76
CA ASN A 332 -16.07 -7.68 -4.41
C ASN A 332 -17.09 -8.35 -3.48
N GLY A 333 -16.84 -8.27 -2.17
CA GLY A 333 -17.71 -8.87 -1.16
C GLY A 333 -16.94 -9.68 -0.13
N ILE A 334 -17.71 -10.40 0.69
CA ILE A 334 -17.21 -11.20 1.81
C ILE A 334 -17.62 -12.65 1.58
N THR A 335 -16.66 -13.56 1.70
CA THR A 335 -16.85 -15.01 1.53
C THR A 335 -16.19 -15.78 2.66
N GLY A 336 -16.60 -17.02 2.89
CA GLY A 336 -16.07 -17.86 3.98
C GLY A 336 -16.95 -17.92 5.24
N LEU A 337 -18.11 -17.27 5.25
CA LEU A 337 -19.08 -17.27 6.36
C LEU A 337 -20.36 -18.08 6.05
N GLY A 338 -20.24 -19.12 5.22
CA GLY A 338 -21.38 -19.81 4.60
C GLY A 338 -21.79 -19.12 3.31
N ASP A 339 -22.87 -18.35 3.34
CA ASP A 339 -23.31 -17.54 2.19
C ASP A 339 -22.42 -16.31 1.97
N SER A 340 -22.30 -15.92 0.69
CA SER A 340 -21.65 -14.66 0.32
C SER A 340 -22.40 -13.46 0.91
N ARG A 341 -21.62 -12.45 1.29
CA ARG A 341 -22.15 -11.20 1.84
C ARG A 341 -21.64 -9.99 1.06
N THR A 342 -22.48 -8.97 0.98
CA THR A 342 -22.18 -7.68 0.36
C THR A 342 -21.15 -6.93 1.21
N LEU A 343 -20.14 -6.36 0.56
CA LEU A 343 -19.15 -5.50 1.21
C LEU A 343 -19.82 -4.25 1.77
N THR A 344 -19.48 -3.87 3.00
CA THR A 344 -20.01 -2.67 3.67
C THR A 344 -18.88 -1.78 4.14
N ALA A 345 -19.17 -0.49 4.35
CA ALA A 345 -18.20 0.45 4.95
C ALA A 345 -17.76 -0.01 6.35
N GLU A 346 -18.69 -0.58 7.12
CA GLU A 346 -18.39 -1.11 8.45
C GLU A 346 -17.43 -2.30 8.40
N ALA A 347 -17.67 -3.26 7.49
CA ALA A 347 -16.76 -4.39 7.30
C ALA A 347 -15.37 -3.92 6.87
N CYS A 348 -15.29 -2.96 5.94
CA CYS A 348 -14.02 -2.39 5.52
C CYS A 348 -13.30 -1.65 6.65
N GLN A 349 -13.98 -0.79 7.41
CA GLN A 349 -13.36 -0.10 8.54
C GLN A 349 -12.85 -1.07 9.60
N ALA A 350 -13.57 -2.17 9.83
CA ALA A 350 -13.15 -3.17 10.81
C ALA A 350 -11.86 -3.90 10.40
N ILE A 351 -11.63 -4.15 9.11
CA ILE A 351 -10.41 -4.84 8.63
C ILE A 351 -9.24 -3.91 8.31
N MET A 352 -9.49 -2.62 8.09
CA MET A 352 -8.45 -1.62 7.77
C MET A 352 -7.77 -1.12 9.06
N VAL A 353 -7.15 -2.06 9.78
CA VAL A 353 -6.40 -1.80 11.01
C VAL A 353 -4.91 -1.86 10.70
N PRO A 354 -4.11 -0.84 11.03
CA PRO A 354 -2.68 -0.84 10.79
C PRO A 354 -1.98 -2.14 11.23
N PRO A 355 -1.08 -2.70 10.40
CA PRO A 355 -0.55 -2.14 9.15
C PRO A 355 -1.40 -2.41 7.90
N ILE A 356 -2.60 -3.00 8.05
CA ILE A 356 -3.54 -3.20 6.94
C ILE A 356 -4.08 -1.83 6.51
N VAL A 357 -3.84 -1.47 5.26
CA VAL A 357 -4.25 -0.16 4.70
C VAL A 357 -4.92 -0.33 3.36
N PHE A 358 -5.84 0.57 3.02
CA PHE A 358 -6.39 0.63 1.68
C PHE A 358 -5.31 1.06 0.69
N THR A 359 -4.92 0.17 -0.23
CA THR A 359 -3.90 0.46 -1.25
C THR A 359 -4.50 1.06 -2.51
N SER A 360 -5.61 0.47 -2.96
CA SER A 360 -6.25 0.74 -4.24
C SER A 360 -7.67 0.17 -4.22
N GLY A 361 -8.51 0.66 -5.12
CA GLY A 361 -9.83 0.07 -5.37
C GLY A 361 -10.58 0.82 -6.44
N MET A 362 -11.61 0.18 -6.98
CA MET A 362 -12.49 0.77 -7.98
C MET A 362 -13.85 1.13 -7.39
N GLU A 363 -14.53 2.11 -8.01
CA GLU A 363 -15.91 2.40 -7.66
C GLU A 363 -16.77 1.15 -7.80
N PRO A 364 -17.75 0.89 -6.92
CA PRO A 364 -18.10 1.57 -5.65
C PRO A 364 -17.38 1.06 -4.39
N ALA A 365 -16.64 -0.05 -4.46
CA ALA A 365 -15.93 -0.62 -3.31
C ALA A 365 -14.90 0.35 -2.69
N ALA A 366 -14.20 1.12 -3.53
CA ALA A 366 -13.27 2.16 -3.07
C ALA A 366 -13.93 3.22 -2.18
N LYS A 367 -15.21 3.55 -2.41
CA LYS A 367 -15.95 4.52 -1.58
C LYS A 367 -16.27 3.98 -0.18
N LEU A 368 -16.38 2.66 -0.04
CA LEU A 368 -16.63 2.00 1.23
C LEU A 368 -15.36 1.82 2.05
N CYS A 369 -14.25 1.53 1.38
CA CYS A 369 -13.03 1.02 2.02
C CYS A 369 -11.85 1.98 1.97
N GLY A 370 -11.91 2.96 1.06
CA GLY A 370 -10.98 4.07 1.07
C GLY A 370 -11.04 4.82 2.40
N PRO A 371 -9.91 5.34 2.89
CA PRO A 371 -9.93 6.18 4.07
C PRO A 371 -10.90 7.34 3.82
N ASN A 372 -11.78 7.60 4.78
CA ASN A 372 -12.57 8.83 4.74
C ASN A 372 -11.59 10.00 4.52
N PRO A 373 -11.86 10.94 3.60
CA PRO A 373 -11.04 12.14 3.49
C PRO A 373 -11.08 12.81 4.86
N THR A 374 -9.99 12.70 5.60
CA THR A 374 -9.88 13.34 6.90
C THR A 374 -10.04 14.84 6.64
N PRO A 375 -11.03 15.54 7.22
CA PRO A 375 -10.94 16.99 7.29
C PRO A 375 -9.61 17.31 7.99
N SER A 376 -8.77 18.16 7.38
CA SER A 376 -7.45 18.56 7.90
C SER A 376 -7.41 18.53 9.42
N ALA A 377 -6.65 17.59 9.98
CA ALA A 377 -6.64 17.35 11.41
C ALA A 377 -6.09 18.58 12.17
N VAL A 378 -7.00 19.21 12.91
CA VAL A 378 -6.80 19.95 14.18
C VAL A 378 -5.85 21.15 14.14
N ALA A 379 -6.46 22.34 14.31
CA ALA A 379 -5.78 23.61 14.60
C ALA A 379 -4.77 23.47 15.77
N PRO A 380 -3.64 24.21 15.73
CA PRO A 380 -2.58 24.08 16.72
C PRO A 380 -3.12 24.33 18.14
N SER A 381 -2.84 23.38 19.04
CA SER A 381 -3.10 23.52 20.47
C SER A 381 -2.50 24.83 20.96
N ALA A 382 -3.33 25.64 21.62
CA ALA A 382 -2.94 26.95 22.13
C ALA A 382 -1.64 26.86 22.96
N LYS A 383 -0.72 27.79 22.70
CA LYS A 383 0.53 27.97 23.44
C LYS A 383 0.28 27.92 24.95
N PRO A 384 1.18 27.29 25.75
CA PRO A 384 1.08 27.36 27.20
C PRO A 384 1.27 28.82 27.64
N THR A 385 0.28 29.36 28.33
CA THR A 385 0.36 30.64 29.02
C THR A 385 1.43 30.53 30.11
N LYS A 386 2.50 31.31 29.99
CA LYS A 386 3.47 31.50 31.07
C LYS A 386 2.74 32.05 32.30
N LYS A 387 2.95 31.42 33.46
CA LYS A 387 2.69 32.03 34.77
C LYS A 387 3.93 32.77 35.24
#